data_AF-A0A3P7LKW0-F1
#
_entry.id   AF-A0A3P7LKW0-F1
#
_cell.length_a   1.000
_cell.length_b   1.000
_cell.length_c   1.000
_cell.angle_alpha   90.00
_cell.angle_beta   90.00
_cell.angle_gamma   90.00
#
_symmetry.space_group_name_H-M   'P 1'
#
loop_
_entity.id
_entity.type
_entity.pdbx_description
1 polymer ?
#
loop_
_entity_poly.entity_id
_entity_poly.type
_entity_poly.pdbx_seq_one_letter_code
_entity_poly.pdbx_strand_id
1 'polypeptide(L)'
;MQDWQYINTNLLEITVEMGCYKFPTNDMMPKMWEEHKYALLSFLEMANTGVYGLVLDPNGKPALNATVAVEQGKLITATDLGEFWRMLSPGKHRLVVEAPGFESDMFEVTIGHEAVRHDFKLNVCGTRYGNETVYLRGNGNIRIAVIGISPRLFLIEWSFVMTIIKPF
;
A
#
# COMPACT_ATOMS: atom_id res chain seq x y z
N MET A 1 5.78 -19.60 -10.02
CA MET A 1 4.92 -19.34 -8.84
C MET A 1 5.02 -17.87 -8.46
N GLN A 2 6.25 -17.38 -8.24
CA GLN A 2 6.68 -15.99 -8.11
C GLN A 2 5.70 -14.89 -8.58
N ASP A 3 5.45 -14.75 -9.87
CA ASP A 3 4.63 -13.63 -10.40
C ASP A 3 3.20 -13.63 -9.85
N TRP A 4 2.62 -14.81 -9.65
CA TRP A 4 1.28 -14.93 -9.14
C TRP A 4 1.17 -14.39 -7.70
N GLN A 5 2.18 -14.67 -6.86
CA GLN A 5 2.24 -14.12 -5.51
C GLN A 5 2.34 -12.60 -5.54
N TYR A 6 3.27 -12.07 -6.33
CA TYR A 6 3.46 -10.63 -6.44
C TYR A 6 2.21 -9.91 -6.96
N ILE A 7 1.40 -10.53 -7.82
CA ILE A 7 0.19 -9.89 -8.36
C ILE A 7 -0.98 -10.03 -7.38
N ASN A 8 -1.21 -11.22 -6.82
CA ASN A 8 -2.46 -11.54 -6.12
C ASN A 8 -2.38 -11.43 -4.60
N THR A 9 -1.19 -11.31 -4.01
CA THR A 9 -1.00 -11.22 -2.55
C THR A 9 -0.01 -10.11 -2.18
N ASN A 10 0.15 -9.79 -0.90
CA ASN A 10 1.15 -8.81 -0.45
C ASN A 10 2.58 -9.38 -0.41
N LEU A 11 2.76 -10.67 -0.71
CA LEU A 11 4.02 -11.37 -0.58
C LEU A 11 4.99 -10.99 -1.70
N LEU A 12 6.26 -10.79 -1.33
CA LEU A 12 7.38 -10.75 -2.29
C LEU A 12 8.07 -12.11 -2.27
N GLU A 13 7.94 -12.85 -3.37
CA GLU A 13 8.62 -14.13 -3.59
C GLU A 13 9.77 -13.93 -4.59
N ILE A 14 10.86 -14.66 -4.39
CA ILE A 14 11.92 -14.83 -5.39
C ILE A 14 12.18 -16.32 -5.62
N THR A 15 12.62 -16.65 -6.83
CA THR A 15 13.08 -18.02 -7.15
C THR A 15 14.61 -18.06 -7.03
N VAL A 16 15.12 -18.99 -6.22
CA VAL A 16 16.56 -19.18 -6.01
C VAL A 16 16.98 -20.52 -6.63
N GLU A 17 17.89 -20.46 -7.59
CA GLU A 17 18.52 -21.64 -8.19
C GLU A 17 19.81 -21.95 -7.42
N MET A 18 19.78 -22.96 -6.56
CA MET A 18 20.88 -23.27 -5.62
C MET A 18 22.06 -24.06 -6.24
N GLY A 19 21.99 -24.40 -7.52
CA GLY A 19 23.08 -25.10 -8.20
C GLY A 19 22.67 -25.77 -9.51
N CYS A 20 23.64 -26.36 -10.21
CA CYS A 20 23.43 -27.00 -11.51
C CYS A 20 22.79 -28.40 -11.40
N TYR A 21 23.07 -29.13 -10.32
CA TYR A 21 22.55 -30.48 -10.12
C TYR A 21 21.19 -30.42 -9.44
N LYS A 22 20.15 -30.85 -10.16
CA LYS A 22 18.79 -30.95 -9.60
C LYS A 22 18.68 -31.98 -8.47
N PHE A 23 19.46 -33.06 -8.56
CA PHE A 23 19.52 -34.16 -7.60
C PHE A 23 20.98 -34.46 -7.21
N PRO A 24 21.58 -33.64 -6.33
CA PRO A 24 22.93 -33.86 -5.81
C PRO A 24 23.01 -35.13 -4.96
N THR A 25 24.20 -35.74 -4.88
CA THR A 25 24.44 -36.93 -4.06
C THR A 25 24.63 -36.57 -2.59
N ASN A 26 24.47 -37.55 -1.68
CA ASN A 26 24.48 -37.32 -0.23
C ASN A 26 25.80 -36.70 0.29
N ASP A 27 26.92 -36.99 -0.37
CA ASP A 27 28.25 -36.44 -0.05
C ASP A 27 28.36 -34.93 -0.34
N MET A 28 27.52 -34.39 -1.23
CA MET A 28 27.51 -32.97 -1.57
C MET A 28 26.73 -32.11 -0.55
N MET A 29 25.81 -32.72 0.22
CA MET A 29 24.89 -32.00 1.10
C MET A 29 25.56 -31.13 2.15
N PRO A 30 26.59 -31.61 2.89
CA PRO A 30 27.25 -30.78 3.90
C PRO A 30 27.90 -29.54 3.28
N LYS A 31 28.51 -29.69 2.10
CA LYS A 31 29.14 -28.58 1.38
C LYS A 31 28.10 -27.57 0.90
N MET A 32 27.01 -28.03 0.30
CA MET A 32 25.93 -27.13 -0.16
C MET A 32 25.32 -26.34 1.00
N TRP A 33 25.13 -26.96 2.17
CA TRP A 33 24.66 -26.26 3.36
C TRP A 33 25.63 -25.15 3.79
N GLU A 34 26.91 -25.48 3.91
CA GLU A 34 27.94 -24.52 4.33
C GLU A 34 28.06 -23.33 3.36
N GLU A 35 27.87 -23.56 2.07
CA GLU A 35 27.90 -22.50 1.04
C GLU A 35 26.68 -21.57 1.10
N HIS A 36 25.50 -22.06 1.48
CA HIS A 36 24.25 -21.30 1.39
C HIS A 36 23.70 -20.78 2.72
N LYS A 37 24.12 -21.34 3.87
CA LYS A 37 23.51 -21.03 5.17
C LYS A 37 23.51 -19.54 5.51
N TYR A 38 24.59 -18.81 5.23
CA TYR A 38 24.66 -17.38 5.51
C TYR A 38 23.80 -16.55 4.57
N ALA A 39 23.73 -16.94 3.29
CA ALA A 39 22.85 -16.29 2.32
C ALA A 39 21.37 -16.46 2.69
N LEU A 40 20.97 -17.65 3.16
CA LEU A 40 19.62 -17.91 3.67
C LEU A 40 19.30 -17.06 4.91
N LEU A 41 20.24 -16.93 5.85
CA LEU A 41 20.06 -16.09 7.03
C LEU A 41 19.92 -14.62 6.66
N SER A 42 20.79 -14.09 5.79
CA SER A 42 20.67 -12.72 5.29
C SER A 42 19.39 -12.49 4.50
N PHE A 43 18.89 -13.50 3.78
CA PHE A 43 17.60 -13.42 3.09
C PHE A 43 16.44 -13.29 4.07
N LEU A 44 16.46 -14.01 5.20
CA LEU A 44 15.46 -13.87 6.26
C LEU A 44 15.52 -12.51 6.95
N GLU A 45 16.72 -11.94 7.14
CA GLU A 45 16.89 -10.60 7.71
C GLU A 45 16.24 -9.51 6.86
N MET A 46 16.20 -9.69 5.52
CA MET A 46 15.53 -8.72 4.63
C MET A 46 14.04 -8.55 4.91
N ALA A 47 13.37 -9.55 5.51
CA ALA A 47 11.97 -9.43 5.92
C ALA A 47 11.75 -8.32 6.96
N ASN A 48 12.80 -7.92 7.68
CA ASN A 48 12.78 -6.86 8.69
C ASN A 48 13.36 -5.53 8.15
N THR A 49 13.11 -5.20 6.89
CA THR A 49 13.49 -3.94 6.26
C THR A 49 12.27 -3.18 5.73
N GLY A 50 12.41 -1.88 5.49
CA GLY A 50 11.33 -1.04 4.97
C GLY A 50 10.46 -0.41 6.06
N VAL A 51 9.15 -0.34 5.85
CA VAL A 51 8.19 0.30 6.78
C VAL A 51 7.12 -0.70 7.19
N TYR A 52 6.72 -0.66 8.45
CA TYR A 52 5.58 -1.43 8.95
C TYR A 52 4.83 -0.65 10.01
N GLY A 53 3.61 -1.06 10.32
CA GLY A 53 2.81 -0.44 11.37
C GLY A 53 1.34 -0.76 11.25
N LEU A 54 0.53 0.08 11.87
CA LEU A 54 -0.94 -0.01 11.86
C LEU A 54 -1.57 1.14 11.08
N VAL A 55 -2.70 0.89 10.43
CA VAL A 55 -3.58 1.93 9.88
C VAL A 55 -4.87 1.95 10.70
N LEU A 56 -5.10 3.06 11.39
CA LEU A 56 -6.16 3.22 12.38
C LEU A 56 -7.11 4.38 12.02
N ASP A 57 -8.35 4.26 12.49
CA ASP A 57 -9.35 5.32 12.48
C ASP A 57 -9.10 6.34 13.62
N PRO A 58 -9.87 7.45 13.69
CA PRO A 58 -9.73 8.43 14.76
C PRO A 58 -10.02 7.87 16.16
N ASN A 59 -10.79 6.80 16.25
CA ASN A 59 -11.17 6.11 17.50
C ASN A 59 -10.15 5.04 17.91
N GLY A 60 -9.08 4.83 17.14
CA GLY A 60 -8.06 3.81 17.39
C GLY A 60 -8.44 2.39 16.95
N LYS A 61 -9.47 2.22 16.12
CA LYS A 61 -9.85 0.95 15.51
C LYS A 61 -9.15 0.76 14.16
N PRO A 62 -8.94 -0.48 13.69
CA PRO A 62 -8.39 -0.74 12.36
C PRO A 62 -9.21 -0.09 11.23
N ALA A 63 -8.53 0.59 10.31
CA ALA A 63 -9.15 1.08 9.09
C ALA A 63 -9.28 -0.08 8.08
N LEU A 64 -10.50 -0.57 7.88
CA LEU A 64 -10.76 -1.72 7.02
C LEU A 64 -10.47 -1.41 5.54
N ASN A 65 -9.88 -2.38 4.84
CA ASN A 65 -9.46 -2.26 3.44
C ASN A 65 -8.54 -1.06 3.18
N ALA A 66 -7.73 -0.67 4.18
CA ALA A 66 -6.71 0.32 3.98
C ALA A 66 -5.65 -0.18 2.98
N THR A 67 -5.13 0.73 2.17
CA THR A 67 -4.11 0.46 1.17
C THR A 67 -2.92 1.37 1.41
N VAL A 68 -1.73 0.83 1.15
CA VAL A 68 -0.46 1.57 1.25
C VAL A 68 0.20 1.54 -0.12
N ALA A 69 0.28 2.70 -0.74
CA ALA A 69 0.96 2.93 -2.00
C ALA A 69 2.33 3.54 -1.77
N VAL A 70 3.25 3.26 -2.70
CA VAL A 70 4.54 3.95 -2.81
C VAL A 70 4.60 4.54 -4.21
N GLU A 71 5.24 5.69 -4.39
CA GLU A 71 5.28 6.39 -5.69
C GLU A 71 5.57 5.50 -6.89
N GLN A 72 6.47 4.53 -6.71
CA GLN A 72 6.86 3.56 -7.71
C GLN A 72 6.79 2.15 -7.09
N GLY A 73 5.72 1.42 -7.39
CA GLY A 73 5.62 0.01 -7.00
C GLY A 73 4.19 -0.47 -6.86
N LYS A 74 4.07 -1.72 -6.42
CA LYS A 74 2.79 -2.34 -6.11
C LYS A 74 2.17 -1.74 -4.84
N LEU A 75 0.87 -1.45 -4.92
CA LEU A 75 -0.01 -1.19 -3.78
C LEU A 75 -0.21 -2.45 -2.93
N ILE A 76 -0.06 -2.32 -1.63
CA ILE A 76 -0.37 -3.39 -0.66
C ILE A 76 -1.64 -3.06 0.12
N THR A 77 -2.31 -4.09 0.62
CA THR A 77 -3.47 -3.95 1.50
C THR A 77 -3.08 -4.21 2.95
N ALA A 78 -3.65 -3.45 3.88
CA ALA A 78 -3.56 -3.75 5.31
C ALA A 78 -4.38 -4.99 5.66
N THR A 79 -4.03 -5.66 6.77
CA THR A 79 -4.80 -6.78 7.32
C THR A 79 -6.12 -6.29 7.95
N ASP A 80 -6.98 -7.23 8.35
CA ASP A 80 -8.21 -6.91 9.08
C ASP A 80 -7.96 -6.26 10.45
N LEU A 81 -6.75 -6.41 10.99
CA LEU A 81 -6.28 -5.74 12.21
C LEU A 81 -5.60 -4.39 11.92
N GLY A 82 -5.54 -3.98 10.65
CA GLY A 82 -4.94 -2.73 10.20
C GLY A 82 -3.42 -2.80 10.05
N GLU A 83 -2.80 -3.98 10.20
CA GLU A 83 -1.37 -4.14 10.09
C GLU A 83 -0.92 -4.09 8.63
N PHE A 84 0.24 -3.49 8.38
CA PHE A 84 0.86 -3.51 7.06
C PHE A 84 2.38 -3.68 7.17
N TRP A 85 2.96 -4.26 6.13
CA TRP A 85 4.41 -4.37 5.95
C TRP A 85 4.77 -4.03 4.51
N ARG A 86 5.65 -3.06 4.35
CA ARG A 86 6.14 -2.59 3.06
C ARG A 86 7.67 -2.62 3.05
N MET A 87 8.21 -3.70 2.51
CA MET A 87 9.65 -3.80 2.21
C MET A 87 10.05 -2.73 1.20
N LEU A 88 11.14 -2.01 1.50
CA LEU A 88 11.68 -0.93 0.68
C LEU A 88 13.20 -0.98 0.71
N SER A 89 13.82 -0.65 -0.42
CA SER A 89 15.28 -0.49 -0.49
C SER A 89 15.74 0.73 0.31
N PRO A 90 17.00 0.76 0.77
CA PRO A 90 17.56 1.94 1.43
C PRO A 90 17.45 3.18 0.55
N GLY A 91 16.96 4.28 1.11
CA GLY A 91 16.69 5.51 0.36
C GLY A 91 15.48 6.28 0.86
N LYS A 92 15.17 7.39 0.20
CA LYS A 92 13.99 8.20 0.48
C LYS A 92 12.80 7.68 -0.30
N HIS A 93 11.69 7.47 0.38
CA HIS A 93 10.44 6.99 -0.21
C HIS A 93 9.28 7.83 0.29
N ARG A 94 8.27 7.97 -0.55
CA ARG A 94 7.01 8.62 -0.21
C ARG A 94 5.88 7.61 -0.28
N LEU A 95 5.21 7.42 0.85
CA LEU A 95 4.08 6.52 1.01
C LEU A 95 2.78 7.32 1.01
N VAL A 96 1.74 6.74 0.43
CA VAL A 96 0.38 7.26 0.47
C VAL A 96 -0.51 6.18 1.06
N VAL A 97 -1.22 6.50 2.13
CA VAL A 97 -2.14 5.59 2.80
C VAL A 97 -3.56 6.03 2.57
N GLU A 98 -4.41 5.13 2.11
CA GLU A 98 -5.79 5.41 1.80
C GLU A 98 -6.69 4.36 2.43
N ALA A 99 -7.91 4.74 2.82
CA ALA A 99 -8.93 3.80 3.26
C ALA A 99 -10.32 4.32 2.87
N PRO A 100 -11.28 3.44 2.53
CA PRO A 100 -12.64 3.86 2.20
C PRO A 100 -13.29 4.68 3.32
N GLY A 101 -13.70 5.91 3.01
CA GLY A 101 -14.35 6.81 3.97
C GLY A 101 -13.39 7.69 4.78
N PHE A 102 -12.09 7.59 4.54
CA PHE A 102 -11.05 8.39 5.21
C PHE A 102 -10.28 9.27 4.22
N GLU A 103 -9.71 10.35 4.73
CA GLU A 103 -8.78 11.19 4.00
C GLU A 103 -7.43 10.48 3.85
N SER A 104 -6.85 10.55 2.64
CA SER A 104 -5.54 9.99 2.35
C SER A 104 -4.45 10.73 3.13
N ASP A 105 -3.51 9.99 3.70
CA ASP A 105 -2.34 10.57 4.35
C ASP A 105 -1.07 10.28 3.56
N MET A 106 -0.09 11.19 3.62
CA MET A 106 1.16 11.10 2.88
C MET A 106 2.35 11.24 3.83
N PHE A 107 3.26 10.27 3.75
CA PHE A 107 4.41 10.18 4.64
C PHE A 107 5.70 9.99 3.85
N GLU A 108 6.68 10.86 4.08
CA GLU A 108 8.03 10.72 3.55
C GLU A 108 8.94 10.07 4.60
N VAL A 109 9.63 9.01 4.20
CA VAL A 109 10.51 8.22 5.08
C VAL A 109 11.86 8.01 4.44
N THR A 110 12.91 7.96 5.24
CA THR A 110 14.24 7.52 4.80
C THR A 110 14.52 6.14 5.41
N ILE A 111 14.68 5.14 4.56
CA ILE A 111 14.92 3.75 4.95
C ILE A 111 16.42 3.50 5.00
N GLY A 112 16.87 2.92 6.11
CA GLY A 112 18.23 2.44 6.32
C GLY A 112 18.31 0.91 6.19
N HIS A 113 19.08 0.28 7.08
CA HIS A 113 19.20 -1.17 7.14
C HIS A 113 18.11 -1.82 8.02
N GLU A 114 17.47 -1.06 8.90
CA GLU A 114 16.44 -1.55 9.82
C GLU A 114 15.05 -1.09 9.37
N ALA A 115 14.03 -1.89 9.69
CA ALA A 115 12.64 -1.50 9.47
C ALA A 115 12.23 -0.33 10.37
N VAL A 116 11.49 0.60 9.80
CA VAL A 116 10.93 1.76 10.49
C VAL A 116 9.47 1.48 10.82
N ARG A 117 9.12 1.56 12.10
CA ARG A 117 7.72 1.50 12.51
C ARG A 117 7.04 2.86 12.35
N HIS A 118 5.90 2.90 11.68
CA HIS A 118 5.05 4.09 11.60
C HIS A 118 3.57 3.71 11.57
N ASP A 119 2.82 4.17 12.57
CA ASP A 119 1.38 3.91 12.68
C ASP A 119 0.62 5.13 12.14
N PHE A 120 -0.27 4.90 11.18
CA PHE A 120 -1.11 5.91 10.54
C PHE A 120 -2.45 6.04 11.27
N LYS A 121 -2.88 7.28 11.51
CA LYS A 121 -4.21 7.58 12.05
C LYS A 121 -4.97 8.46 11.08
N LEU A 122 -5.84 7.84 10.28
CA LEU A 122 -6.55 8.53 9.22
C LEU A 122 -7.73 9.31 9.77
N ASN A 123 -7.97 10.50 9.21
CA ASN A 123 -9.15 11.29 9.53
C ASN A 123 -10.35 10.84 8.69
N VAL A 124 -11.55 10.87 9.26
CA VAL A 124 -12.77 10.63 8.46
C VAL A 124 -12.87 11.70 7.40
N CYS A 125 -13.22 11.33 6.17
CA CYS A 125 -13.59 12.30 5.14
C CYS A 125 -14.69 13.20 5.67
N GLY A 126 -14.34 14.45 5.97
CA GLY A 126 -15.33 15.41 6.44
C GLY A 126 -16.34 15.67 5.33
N THR A 127 -17.63 15.38 5.57
CA THR A 127 -18.65 16.24 4.96
C THR A 127 -18.56 17.54 5.74
N ARG A 128 -17.84 18.53 5.20
CA ARG A 128 -18.02 19.89 5.70
C ARG A 128 -19.46 20.28 5.36
N TYR A 129 -20.35 20.09 6.33
CA TYR A 129 -21.73 20.58 6.30
C TYR A 129 -21.71 22.09 6.53
N GLY A 130 -21.05 22.81 5.62
CA GLY A 130 -20.90 24.25 5.67
C GLY A 130 -21.01 24.77 4.26
N ASN A 131 -22.24 25.10 3.84
CA ASN A 131 -22.61 25.93 2.68
C ASN A 131 -21.85 25.77 1.34
N GLU A 132 -21.04 24.72 1.16
CA GLU A 132 -20.28 24.46 -0.05
C GLU A 132 -21.05 23.43 -0.88
N THR A 133 -21.45 23.84 -2.09
CA THR A 133 -22.27 23.06 -3.02
C THR A 133 -21.44 22.18 -3.96
N VAL A 134 -20.11 22.26 -3.89
CA VAL A 134 -19.18 21.57 -4.78
C VAL A 134 -18.22 20.72 -3.97
N TYR A 135 -18.21 19.42 -4.23
CA TYR A 135 -17.35 18.45 -3.58
C TYR A 135 -16.34 17.92 -4.59
N LEU A 136 -15.05 18.12 -4.33
CA LEU A 136 -13.97 17.55 -5.13
C LEU A 136 -13.48 16.27 -4.46
N ARG A 137 -13.41 15.15 -5.21
CA ARG A 137 -12.82 13.89 -4.75
C ARG A 137 -11.74 13.43 -5.73
N GLY A 138 -10.64 12.91 -5.19
CA GLY A 138 -9.55 12.27 -5.93
C GLY A 138 -8.26 13.08 -5.96
N ASN A 139 -7.13 12.40 -5.76
CA ASN A 139 -5.79 12.93 -6.01
C ASN A 139 -5.13 12.09 -7.12
N GLY A 140 -4.69 12.77 -8.18
CA GLY A 140 -4.11 12.15 -9.37
C GLY A 140 -3.96 13.19 -10.48
N ASN A 141 -3.30 12.81 -11.58
CA ASN A 141 -3.12 13.70 -12.75
C ASN A 141 -4.45 14.10 -13.43
N ILE A 142 -5.56 13.44 -13.06
CA ILE A 142 -6.91 13.75 -13.50
C ILE A 142 -7.69 14.29 -12.30
N ARG A 143 -8.08 15.57 -12.35
CA ARG A 143 -9.02 16.15 -11.39
C ARG A 143 -10.45 15.89 -11.86
N ILE A 144 -11.13 14.93 -11.24
CA ILE A 144 -12.55 14.67 -11.50
C ILE A 144 -13.37 15.43 -10.45
N ALA A 145 -14.08 16.47 -10.88
CA ALA A 145 -15.06 17.14 -10.04
C ALA A 145 -16.41 16.43 -10.19
N VAL A 146 -16.92 15.83 -9.10
CA VAL A 146 -18.28 15.27 -9.07
C VAL A 146 -19.19 16.26 -8.37
N ILE A 147 -19.93 17.05 -9.14
CA ILE A 147 -20.88 18.03 -8.61
C ILE A 147 -22.23 17.34 -8.40
N GLY A 148 -22.54 16.99 -7.14
CA GLY A 148 -23.87 16.53 -6.74
C GLY A 148 -24.76 17.73 -6.42
N ILE A 149 -25.76 18.02 -7.25
CA ILE A 149 -26.75 19.05 -6.95
C ILE A 149 -27.77 18.45 -5.97
N SER A 150 -27.90 19.05 -4.78
CA SER A 150 -28.92 18.66 -3.79
C SER A 150 -30.33 18.96 -4.33
N PRO A 151 -31.29 18.02 -4.26
CA PRO A 151 -32.65 18.23 -4.75
C PRO A 151 -33.48 19.21 -3.89
N ARG A 152 -32.92 19.80 -2.83
CA ARG A 152 -33.65 20.78 -2.00
C ARG A 152 -33.95 22.11 -2.71
N LEU A 153 -33.46 22.34 -3.92
CA LEU A 153 -33.72 23.58 -4.67
C LEU A 153 -34.46 23.42 -6.01
N PHE A 154 -34.72 22.21 -6.49
CA PHE A 154 -35.50 22.02 -7.72
C PHE A 154 -36.35 20.75 -7.63
N LEU A 155 -37.67 20.94 -7.62
CA LEU A 155 -38.61 19.96 -8.16
C LEU A 155 -38.26 19.85 -9.66
N ILE A 156 -37.87 18.64 -10.09
CA ILE A 156 -37.82 18.10 -11.47
C ILE A 156 -36.45 17.42 -11.75
N GLU A 157 -36.56 16.10 -11.96
CA GLU A 157 -35.63 15.15 -12.59
C GLU A 157 -34.32 14.72 -11.90
N TRP A 158 -34.19 13.39 -11.84
CA TRP A 158 -32.96 12.64 -11.63
C TRP A 158 -32.06 12.73 -12.87
N SER A 159 -31.40 13.86 -13.07
CA SER A 159 -30.35 13.97 -14.09
C SER A 159 -28.97 13.96 -13.43
N PHE A 160 -28.26 12.84 -13.56
CA PHE A 160 -26.82 12.77 -13.30
C PHE A 160 -26.09 13.41 -14.50
N VAL A 161 -25.50 14.58 -14.31
CA VAL A 161 -24.60 15.19 -15.31
C VAL A 161 -23.16 14.98 -14.84
N MET A 162 -22.45 14.04 -15.47
CA MET A 162 -21.02 13.83 -15.25
C MET A 162 -20.25 14.63 -16.29
N THR A 163 -19.71 15.80 -15.91
CA THR A 163 -18.84 16.60 -16.78
C THR A 163 -17.39 16.20 -16.55
N ILE A 164 -16.82 15.44 -17.49
CA ILE A 164 -15.38 15.18 -17.53
C ILE A 164 -14.71 16.40 -18.20
N ILE A 165 -14.07 17.25 -17.40
CA ILE A 165 -13.22 18.32 -17.92
C ILE A 165 -11.86 17.71 -18.25
N LYS A 166 -11.53 17.56 -19.54
CA LYS A 166 -10.16 17.23 -19.96
C LYS A 166 -9.24 18.42 -19.69
N PRO A 167 -8.03 18.22 -19.14
CA PRO A 167 -7.04 19.28 -19.03
C PRO A 167 -6.51 19.65 -20.43
N PHE A 168 -6.16 20.93 -20.60
CA PHE A 168 -5.35 21.46 -21.72
C PHE A 168 -3.93 20.88 -21.67
#